data_AF-A0A926ZT04-F1
#
_entry.id   AF-A0A926ZT04-F1
#
_cell.length_a   1.000
_cell.length_b   1.000
_cell.length_c   1.000
_cell.angle_alpha   90.00
_cell.angle_beta   90.00
_cell.angle_gamma   90.00
#
_symmetry.space_group_name_H-M   'P 1'
#
loop_
_entity.id
_entity.type
_entity.pdbx_description
1 polymer ?
#
loop_
_entity_poly.entity_id
_entity_poly.type
_entity_poly.pdbx_seq_one_letter_code
_entity_poly.pdbx_strand_id
1 'polypeptide(L)'
;MYENTIGGTKKEASNLMEVDMIPLDWAVLILWKPECGEKLKALRGKTSRQKIADGINAQQVECSQELIRKLELGVAKSISPRILVALCITLGIHPSALIPSIKMEIPRNFCTEG
;
A
#
# COMPACT_ATOMS: atom_id res chain seq x y z
N MET A 1 38.84 -47.36 9.91
CA MET A 1 37.40 -47.66 10.00
C MET A 1 36.89 -47.06 11.29
N TYR A 2 35.96 -46.11 11.18
CA TYR A 2 34.76 -45.88 12.00
C TYR A 2 34.23 -44.55 11.48
N GLU A 3 33.29 -44.63 10.55
CA GLU A 3 32.39 -43.54 10.22
C GLU A 3 31.51 -43.27 11.45
N ASN A 4 31.24 -41.99 11.76
CA ASN A 4 29.86 -41.56 11.95
C ASN A 4 29.73 -40.03 11.94
N THR A 5 28.64 -39.66 11.31
CA THR A 5 28.20 -38.38 10.75
C THR A 5 27.57 -37.47 11.82
N ILE A 6 26.94 -36.40 11.34
CA ILE A 6 25.99 -35.44 11.95
C ILE A 6 26.71 -34.12 12.28
N GLY A 7 26.38 -32.99 11.69
CA GLY A 7 25.14 -32.59 11.04
C GLY A 7 24.91 -31.14 11.44
N GLY A 8 24.83 -30.25 10.47
CA GLY A 8 24.77 -28.82 10.78
C GLY A 8 24.67 -27.95 9.53
N THR A 9 23.86 -28.36 8.54
CA THR A 9 23.30 -27.39 7.62
C THR A 9 22.44 -26.45 8.46
N LYS A 10 22.95 -25.26 8.75
CA LYS A 10 22.13 -24.14 9.22
C LYS A 10 21.00 -24.01 8.22
N LYS A 11 19.79 -24.44 8.59
CA LYS A 11 18.57 -24.02 7.92
C LYS A 11 18.57 -22.51 8.03
N GLU A 12 18.88 -21.81 6.93
CA GLU A 12 18.38 -20.47 6.74
C GLU A 12 16.87 -20.57 6.97
N ALA A 13 16.41 -19.94 8.05
CA ALA A 13 15.00 -19.72 8.25
C ALA A 13 14.56 -18.80 7.11
N SER A 14 14.12 -19.40 6.00
CA SER A 14 13.36 -18.70 4.99
C SER A 14 12.17 -18.09 5.72
N ASN A 15 12.24 -16.79 5.92
CA ASN A 15 11.15 -16.00 6.47
C ASN A 15 10.08 -15.95 5.38
N LEU A 16 9.36 -17.08 5.21
CA LEU A 16 8.23 -17.20 4.33
C LEU A 16 7.13 -16.37 4.97
N MET A 17 7.10 -15.08 4.63
CA MET A 17 5.90 -14.29 4.86
C MET A 17 4.79 -14.99 4.08
N GLU A 18 3.81 -15.52 4.79
CA GLU A 18 2.56 -15.95 4.20
C GLU A 18 1.90 -14.70 3.61
N VAL A 19 1.74 -14.68 2.29
CA VAL A 19 1.16 -13.54 1.55
C VAL A 19 -0.21 -13.98 1.06
N ASP A 20 -1.24 -13.50 1.75
CA ASP A 20 -2.62 -13.63 1.28
C ASP A 20 -2.92 -12.51 0.28
N MET A 21 -3.24 -12.88 -0.96
CA MET A 21 -3.73 -11.93 -1.95
C MET A 21 -5.21 -11.66 -1.71
N ILE A 22 -5.53 -10.40 -1.39
CA ILE A 22 -6.92 -9.99 -1.12
C ILE A 22 -7.41 -9.09 -2.27
N PRO A 23 -8.59 -9.37 -2.84
CA PRO A 23 -9.24 -8.48 -3.79
C PRO A 23 -9.44 -7.07 -3.21
N LEU A 24 -9.08 -6.04 -3.98
CA LEU A 24 -9.07 -4.65 -3.48
C LEU A 24 -10.48 -4.10 -3.22
N ASP A 25 -11.50 -4.68 -3.86
CA ASP A 25 -12.93 -4.42 -3.64
C ASP A 25 -13.41 -4.81 -2.23
N TRP A 26 -12.65 -5.65 -1.51
CA TRP A 26 -12.93 -5.98 -0.11
C TRP A 26 -12.42 -4.90 0.86
N ALA A 27 -11.50 -4.03 0.41
CA ALA A 27 -10.98 -2.95 1.22
C ALA A 27 -11.86 -1.70 1.07
N VAL A 28 -12.50 -1.27 2.16
CA VAL A 28 -13.27 0.00 2.15
C VAL A 28 -12.33 1.20 2.26
N LEU A 29 -11.29 1.10 3.09
CA LEU A 29 -10.30 2.13 3.34
C LEU A 29 -8.93 1.50 3.57
N ILE A 30 -7.89 2.16 3.07
CA ILE A 30 -6.49 1.82 3.32
C ILE A 30 -5.95 2.80 4.35
N LEU A 31 -5.38 2.27 5.43
CA LEU A 31 -4.74 3.10 6.45
C LEU A 31 -3.59 3.89 5.83
N TRP A 32 -3.62 5.21 6.00
CA TRP A 32 -2.62 6.12 5.46
C TRP A 32 -1.67 6.54 6.57
N LYS A 33 -0.43 6.02 6.50
CA LYS A 33 0.61 6.38 7.47
C LYS A 33 1.29 7.68 7.06
N PRO A 34 1.74 8.53 8.01
CA PRO A 34 2.48 9.75 7.69
C PRO A 34 3.68 9.54 6.76
N GLU A 35 4.38 8.41 6.91
CA GLU A 35 5.49 8.00 6.03
C GLU A 35 5.08 7.86 4.54
N CYS A 36 3.83 7.46 4.27
CA CYS A 36 3.29 7.39 2.90
C CYS A 36 3.10 8.81 2.34
N GLY A 37 2.76 9.78 3.19
CA GLY A 37 2.66 11.19 2.83
C GLY A 37 3.99 11.79 2.40
N GLU A 38 5.06 11.53 3.16
CA GLU A 38 6.41 12.00 2.80
C GLU A 38 6.90 11.36 1.49
N LYS A 39 6.64 10.06 1.30
CA LYS A 39 6.93 9.37 0.03
C LYS A 39 6.14 9.98 -1.13
N LEU A 40 4.84 10.25 -0.93
CA LEU A 40 4.01 10.89 -1.94
C LEU A 40 4.58 12.24 -2.37
N LYS A 41 4.98 13.05 -1.39
CA LYS A 41 5.56 14.37 -1.63
C LYS A 41 6.87 14.30 -2.41
N ALA A 42 7.72 13.33 -2.08
CA ALA A 42 8.96 13.07 -2.82
C ALA A 42 8.69 12.61 -4.26
N LEU A 43 7.77 11.66 -4.45
CA LEU A 43 7.42 11.10 -5.77
C LEU A 43 6.72 12.11 -6.68
N ARG A 44 5.86 12.96 -6.12
CA ARG A 44 5.24 14.07 -6.86
C ARG A 44 6.30 15.04 -7.39
N GLY A 45 7.35 15.29 -6.61
CA GLY A 45 8.39 16.25 -6.93
C GLY A 45 7.83 17.64 -7.26
N LYS A 46 8.07 18.10 -8.48
CA LYS A 46 7.64 19.43 -8.98
C LYS A 46 6.24 19.44 -9.58
N THR A 47 5.61 18.28 -9.77
CA THR A 47 4.24 18.21 -10.29
C THR A 47 3.30 18.91 -9.31
N SER A 48 2.42 19.78 -9.79
CA SER A 48 1.48 20.48 -8.90
C SER A 48 0.42 19.51 -8.37
N ARG A 49 -0.10 19.76 -7.16
CA ARG A 49 -1.19 18.95 -6.59
C ARG A 49 -2.44 19.01 -7.46
N GLN A 50 -2.74 20.18 -8.04
CA GLN A 50 -3.85 20.34 -8.97
C GLN A 50 -3.71 19.44 -10.18
N LYS A 51 -2.52 19.37 -10.80
CA LYS A 51 -2.28 18.50 -11.96
C LYS A 51 -2.50 17.02 -11.63
N ILE A 52 -2.14 16.59 -10.42
CA ILE A 52 -2.43 15.23 -9.96
C ILE A 52 -3.93 15.03 -9.74
N ALA A 53 -4.61 15.98 -9.08
CA ALA A 53 -6.04 15.91 -8.87
C ALA A 53 -6.79 15.81 -10.20
N ASP A 54 -6.41 16.61 -11.19
CA ASP A 54 -6.98 16.57 -12.55
C ASP A 54 -6.73 15.20 -13.21
N GLY A 55 -5.54 14.62 -13.06
CA GLY A 55 -5.22 13.28 -13.58
C GLY A 55 -6.01 12.16 -12.91
N ILE A 56 -6.33 12.30 -11.62
CA ILE A 56 -7.20 11.37 -10.89
C ILE A 56 -8.66 11.56 -11.34
N ASN A 57 -9.13 12.80 -11.47
CA ASN A 57 -10.48 13.14 -11.92
C ASN A 57 -10.76 12.65 -13.35
N ALA A 58 -9.75 12.69 -14.25
CA ALA A 58 -9.85 12.15 -15.60
C ALA A 58 -10.15 10.64 -15.62
N GLN A 59 -9.83 9.92 -14.55
CA GLN A 59 -10.13 8.50 -14.36
C GLN A 59 -11.51 8.26 -13.71
N GLN A 60 -12.39 9.27 -13.68
CA GLN A 60 -13.72 9.20 -13.05
C GLN A 60 -13.65 8.88 -11.54
N VAL A 61 -12.60 9.37 -10.87
CA VAL A 61 -12.43 9.29 -9.42
C VAL A 61 -12.32 10.71 -8.88
N GLU A 62 -13.26 11.12 -8.04
CA GLU A 62 -13.27 12.47 -7.47
C GLU A 62 -12.09 12.66 -6.51
N CYS A 63 -11.26 13.67 -6.81
CA CYS A 63 -10.11 14.03 -5.99
C CYS A 63 -9.87 15.54 -6.07
N SER A 64 -9.62 16.15 -4.91
CA SER A 64 -9.24 17.56 -4.81
C SER A 64 -7.75 17.72 -4.52
N GLN A 65 -7.16 18.84 -4.93
CA GLN A 65 -5.78 19.17 -4.57
C GLN A 65 -5.57 19.26 -3.05
N GLU A 66 -6.62 19.60 -2.29
CA GLU A 66 -6.59 19.65 -0.83
C GLU A 66 -6.49 18.25 -0.20
N LEU A 67 -7.15 17.25 -0.79
CA LEU A 67 -6.97 15.87 -0.36
C LEU A 67 -5.52 15.42 -0.54
N ILE A 68 -4.91 15.73 -1.68
CA ILE A 68 -3.50 15.40 -1.95
C ILE A 68 -2.60 16.10 -0.93
N ARG A 69 -2.86 17.37 -0.59
CA ARG A 69 -2.14 18.10 0.46
C ARG A 69 -2.26 17.40 1.81
N LYS A 70 -3.48 16.98 2.20
CA LYS A 70 -3.72 16.25 3.47
C LYS A 70 -3.02 14.90 3.52
N LEU A 71 -2.95 14.18 2.40
CA LEU A 71 -2.22 12.92 2.28
C LEU A 71 -0.72 13.14 2.45
N GLU A 72 -0.14 14.13 1.76
CA GLU A 72 1.28 14.47 1.88
C GLU A 72 1.68 14.89 3.30
N LEU A 73 0.81 15.62 4.00
CA LEU A 73 1.05 16.04 5.38
C LEU A 73 0.79 14.95 6.42
N GLY A 74 0.32 13.77 6.00
CA GLY A 74 -0.06 12.69 6.93
C GLY A 74 -1.27 13.03 7.82
N VAL A 75 -2.05 14.05 7.48
CA VAL A 75 -3.25 14.47 8.23
C VAL A 75 -4.43 13.55 7.93
N ALA A 76 -4.51 13.05 6.69
CA ALA A 76 -5.48 12.04 6.33
C ALA A 76 -5.08 10.69 6.96
N LYS A 77 -5.96 10.11 7.78
CA LYS A 77 -5.74 8.82 8.44
C LYS A 77 -5.94 7.62 7.50
N SER A 78 -6.69 7.81 6.42
CA SER A 78 -7.01 6.77 5.46
C SER A 78 -7.26 7.34 4.08
N ILE A 79 -7.24 6.46 3.09
CA ILE A 79 -7.52 6.76 1.68
C ILE A 79 -8.38 5.64 1.10
N SER A 80 -9.27 5.94 0.15
CA SER A 80 -9.97 4.87 -0.56
C SER A 80 -9.01 4.15 -1.53
N PRO A 81 -9.19 2.84 -1.76
CA PRO A 81 -8.35 2.12 -2.72
C PRO A 81 -8.45 2.68 -4.14
N ARG A 82 -9.62 3.16 -4.55
CA ARG A 82 -9.81 3.80 -5.87
C ARG A 82 -8.92 5.02 -6.05
N ILE A 83 -8.83 5.89 -5.03
CA ILE A 83 -7.95 7.07 -5.08
C ILE A 83 -6.49 6.63 -5.07
N LEU A 84 -6.11 5.62 -4.27
CA LEU A 84 -4.74 5.10 -4.26
C LEU A 84 -4.31 4.60 -5.65
N VAL A 85 -5.13 3.78 -6.30
CA VAL A 85 -4.85 3.24 -7.64
C VAL A 85 -4.76 4.37 -8.65
N ALA A 86 -5.74 5.28 -8.68
CA ALA A 86 -5.75 6.40 -9.62
C ALA A 86 -4.55 7.34 -9.41
N LEU A 87 -4.12 7.54 -8.16
CA LEU A 87 -2.93 8.30 -7.81
C LEU A 87 -1.65 7.64 -8.34
N CYS A 88 -1.52 6.32 -8.16
CA CYS A 88 -0.37 5.57 -8.67
C CYS A 88 -0.30 5.62 -10.20
N ILE A 89 -1.44 5.45 -10.89
CA ILE A 89 -1.54 5.58 -12.35
C ILE A 89 -1.15 7.00 -12.79
N THR A 90 -1.68 8.03 -12.14
CA THR A 90 -1.39 9.44 -12.47
C THR A 90 0.09 9.78 -12.34
N LEU A 91 0.76 9.20 -11.34
CA LEU A 91 2.18 9.40 -11.10
C LEU A 91 3.08 8.45 -11.92
N GLY A 92 2.50 7.45 -12.60
CA GLY A 92 3.26 6.44 -13.34
C GLY A 92 4.12 5.55 -12.42
N ILE A 93 3.65 5.30 -11.19
CA ILE A 93 4.39 4.53 -10.18
C ILE A 93 3.66 3.25 -9.82
N HIS A 94 4.43 2.26 -9.34
CA HIS A 94 3.87 1.05 -8.74
C HIS A 94 3.43 1.33 -7.29
N PRO A 95 2.30 0.76 -6.80
CA PRO A 95 1.82 0.98 -5.43
C PRO A 95 2.84 0.69 -4.33
N SER A 96 3.75 -0.28 -4.53
CA SER A 96 4.81 -0.62 -3.58
C SER A 96 5.78 0.53 -3.30
N ALA A 97 5.94 1.48 -4.23
CA ALA A 97 6.75 2.67 -4.04
C ALA A 97 6.15 3.61 -2.98
N LEU A 98 4.82 3.59 -2.86
CA LEU A 98 4.06 4.48 -1.99
C LEU A 98 3.70 3.80 -0.66
N ILE A 99 3.18 2.58 -0.75
CA ILE A 99 2.78 1.75 0.40
C ILE A 99 3.59 0.45 0.34
N PRO A 100 4.71 0.35 1.07
CA PRO A 100 5.60 -0.81 0.99
C PRO A 100 4.98 -2.08 1.59
N SER A 101 3.96 -1.94 2.45
CA SER A 101 3.22 -3.06 3.02
C SER A 101 1.80 -2.61 3.39
N ILE A 102 0.81 -3.31 2.86
CA ILE A 102 -0.59 -3.14 3.27
C ILE A 102 -0.82 -4.11 4.43
N LYS A 103 -1.16 -3.58 5.61
CA LYS A 103 -1.65 -4.41 6.73
C LYS A 103 -3.16 -4.32 6.72
N MET A 104 -3.82 -5.45 6.51
CA MET A 104 -5.29 -5.55 6.57
C MET A 104 -5.67 -6.24 7.87
N GLU A 105 -6.50 -5.59 8.67
CA GLU A 105 -7.15 -6.22 9.82
C GLU A 105 -8.47 -6.82 9.34
N ILE A 106 -8.56 -8.15 9.29
CA ILE A 106 -9.80 -8.85 8.97
C ILE A 106 -10.53 -9.10 10.30
N PRO A 107 -11.70 -8.50 10.53
CA PRO A 107 -12.50 -8.83 11.71
C PRO A 107 -12.89 -10.31 11.63
N ARG A 108 -12.61 -11.08 12.69
CA ARG A 108 -12.87 -12.53 12.75
C ARG A 108 -14.34 -12.91 12.45
N ASN A 109 -15.23 -11.94 12.52
CA ASN A 109 -16.68 -12.09 12.34
C ASN A 109 -17.10 -12.36 10.88
N PHE A 110 -16.20 -12.22 9.90
CA PHE A 110 -16.48 -12.51 8.49
C PHE A 110 -16.22 -13.97 8.08
N CYS A 111 -15.61 -14.76 8.96
CA CYS A 111 -15.42 -16.20 8.78
C CYS A 111 -16.40 -16.97 9.68
N THR A 112 -17.71 -16.74 9.53
CA THR A 112 -18.69 -17.72 10.04
C THR A 112 -18.75 -18.86 9.05
N GLU A 113 -18.30 -20.03 9.53
CA GLU A 113 -18.35 -21.34 8.88
C GLU A 113 -19.72 -21.57 8.22
N GLY A 114 -19.68 -21.97 6.95
CA GLY A 114 -20.79 -22.60 6.25
C GLY A 114 -20.47 -24.06 6.02
#